data_AF-A0A2M6ZKB0-F1
#
_entry.id   AF-A0A2M6ZKB0-F1
#
_cell.length_a   1.000
_cell.length_b   1.000
_cell.length_c   1.000
_cell.angle_alpha   90.00
_cell.angle_beta   90.00
_cell.angle_gamma   90.00
#
_symmetry.space_group_name_H-M   'P 1'
#
loop_
_entity.id
_entity.type
_entity.pdbx_description
1 polymer ?
#
loop_
_entity_poly.entity_id
_entity_poly.type
_entity_poly.pdbx_seq_one_letter_code
_entity_poly.pdbx_strand_id
1 'polypeptide(L)' 'MTEILQNHRVVAVVGLSADPSRPSYRVAQYLQEHGFRIVPVNPGCQEILGERCYAGLKDIP' A
#
# COMPACT_ATOMS: atom_id res chain seq x y z
N MET A 1 -9.13 -5.51 19.39
CA MET A 1 -8.26 -5.70 18.19
C MET A 1 -8.92 -5.19 16.91
N THR A 2 -10.25 -5.20 16.77
CA THR A 2 -10.99 -4.68 15.60
C THR A 2 -10.92 -3.16 15.43
N GLU A 3 -10.72 -2.41 16.51
CA GLU A 3 -10.83 -0.95 16.54
C GLU A 3 -9.86 -0.24 15.58
N ILE A 4 -8.64 -0.76 15.42
CA ILE A 4 -7.62 -0.19 14.53
C ILE A 4 -8.10 -0.26 13.06
N LEU A 5 -8.60 -1.42 12.64
CA LEU A 5 -9.06 -1.61 11.25
C LEU A 5 -10.41 -0.94 10.98
N GLN A 6 -11.20 -0.68 12.02
CA GLN A 6 -12.48 0.04 11.90
C GLN A 6 -12.27 1.54 11.70
N ASN A 7 -11.30 2.13 12.41
CA ASN A 7 -11.07 3.58 12.42
C ASN A 7 -9.99 4.04 11.43
N HIS A 8 -9.09 3.15 10.99
CA HIS A 8 -8.03 3.50 10.04
C HIS A 8 -8.25 2.85 8.68
N ARG A 9 -8.44 3.69 7.66
CA ARG A 9 -8.64 3.27 6.26
C ARG A 9 -7.41 3.47 5.38
N VAL A 10 -6.28 3.90 5.95
CA VAL A 10 -5.04 4.13 5.21
C VAL A 10 -3.98 3.14 5.70
N VAL A 11 -3.37 2.40 4.77
CA VAL A 11 -2.38 1.36 5.08
C VAL A 11 -1.12 1.58 4.24
N ALA A 12 0.01 1.78 4.90
CA ALA A 12 1.31 1.79 4.23
C ALA A 12 1.81 0.36 4.03
N VAL A 13 2.18 -0.01 2.80
CA VAL A 13 2.64 -1.36 2.45
C VAL A 13 4.11 -1.31 2.07
N VAL A 14 4.97 -1.75 2.99
CA VAL A 14 6.42 -1.79 2.82
C VAL A 14 6.81 -2.99 1.97
N GLY A 15 7.60 -2.75 0.91
CA GLY A 15 7.97 -3.77 -0.07
C GLY A 15 6.87 -4.09 -1.08
N LEU A 16 5.91 -3.18 -1.27
CA LEU A 16 4.91 -3.33 -2.32
C LEU A 16 5.61 -3.34 -3.69
N SER A 17 5.36 -4.38 -4.47
CA SER A 17 5.90 -4.51 -5.82
C SER A 17 4.84 -4.10 -6.84
N ALA A 18 5.27 -3.54 -7.98
CA ALA A 18 4.41 -3.26 -9.12
C ALA A 18 4.07 -4.51 -9.96
N ASP A 19 4.72 -5.64 -9.68
CA ASP A 19 4.53 -6.90 -10.40
C ASP A 19 3.25 -7.63 -9.92
N PRO A 20 2.24 -7.82 -10.78
CA PRO A 20 0.98 -8.47 -10.41
C PRO A 20 1.09 -9.93 -9.97
N SER A 21 2.21 -10.60 -10.29
CA SER A 21 2.49 -11.97 -9.83
C SER A 21 2.90 -12.02 -8.36
N ARG A 22 3.35 -10.89 -7.79
CA ARG A 22 3.82 -10.82 -6.41
C ARG A 22 2.63 -10.81 -5.44
N PRO A 23 2.68 -11.59 -4.35
CA PRO A 23 1.63 -11.57 -3.33
C PRO A 23 1.36 -10.17 -2.75
N SER A 24 2.39 -9.33 -2.62
CA SER A 24 2.23 -7.96 -2.12
C SER A 24 1.31 -7.12 -3.01
N TYR A 25 1.39 -7.25 -4.33
CA TYR A 25 0.50 -6.58 -5.27
C TYR A 25 -0.95 -7.02 -5.07
N ARG A 26 -1.18 -8.34 -5.02
CA ARG A 26 -2.52 -8.93 -4.85
C ARG A 26 -3.18 -8.51 -3.55
N VAL A 27 -2.43 -8.52 -2.44
CA VAL A 27 -2.96 -8.11 -1.12
C VAL A 27 -3.28 -6.61 -1.11
N ALA A 28 -2.40 -5.76 -1.65
CA ALA A 28 -2.65 -4.32 -1.73
C ALA A 28 -3.88 -3.99 -2.59
N GLN A 29 -4.01 -4.64 -3.75
CA GLN A 29 -5.17 -4.45 -4.62
C GLN A 29 -6.47 -4.89 -3.93
N TYR A 30 -6.46 -6.05 -3.27
CA TYR A 30 -7.61 -6.51 -2.49
C TYR A 30 -8.04 -5.50 -1.42
N LEU A 31 -7.08 -4.90 -0.71
CA LEU A 31 -7.37 -3.87 0.29
C LEU A 31 -7.97 -2.60 -0.35
N GLN A 32 -7.46 -2.16 -1.52
CA GLN A 32 -8.06 -1.04 -2.28
C GLN A 32 -9.50 -1.34 -2.70
N GLU A 33 -9.77 -2.54 -3.20
CA GLU A 33 -11.12 -3.00 -3.57
C GLU A 33 -12.09 -2.97 -2.37
N HIS A 34 -11.57 -3.12 -1.15
CA HIS A 34 -12.34 -3.05 0.11
C HIS A 34 -12.36 -1.65 0.74
N GLY A 35 -11.99 -0.61 -0.01
CA GLY A 35 -12.09 0.79 0.42
C GLY A 35 -10.96 1.26 1.32
N PHE A 36 -9.84 0.54 1.39
CA PHE A 36 -8.62 1.05 2.02
C PHE A 36 -7.80 1.85 1.02
N ARG A 37 -7.26 2.99 1.45
CA ARG A 37 -6.21 3.68 0.71
C ARG A 37 -4.88 3.02 0.99
N ILE A 38 -4.15 2.67 -0.06
CA ILE A 38 -2.82 2.07 0.06
C ILE A 38 -1.75 3.12 -0.18
N VAL A 39 -0.73 3.13 0.68
CA VAL A 39 0.49 3.95 0.49
C VAL A 39 1.65 2.99 0.19
N PRO A 40 2.05 2.84 -1.09
CA PRO A 40 3.18 2.01 -1.47
C PRO A 40 4.49 2.53 -0.88
N VAL A 41 5.30 1.65 -0.32
CA VAL A 41 6.68 1.98 0.10
C VAL A 41 7.64 1.03 -0.57
N ASN A 42 8.33 1.51 -1.60
CA ASN A 42 9.35 0.79 -2.33
C ASN A 42 10.30 1.79 -3.05
N PRO A 43 11.60 1.81 -2.71
CA PRO A 43 12.55 2.74 -3.33
C PRO A 43 12.77 2.52 -4.83
N GLY A 44 12.37 1.36 -5.37
CA GLY A 44 12.52 1.02 -6.78
C GLY A 44 11.33 1.39 -7.67
N CYS A 45 10.28 2.01 -7.14
CA CYS A 45 9.07 2.35 -7.89
C CYS A 45 8.63 3.78 -7.61
N GLN A 46 7.98 4.43 -8.59
CA GLN A 46 7.42 5.78 -8.43
C GLN A 46 5.91 5.76 -8.18
N GLU A 47 5.21 4.76 -8.74
CA GLU A 47 3.77 4.58 -8.62
C GLU A 47 3.45 3.09 -8.63
N ILE A 48 2.49 2.67 -7.80
CA ILE A 48 1.95 1.31 -7.79
C ILE A 48 0.44 1.41 -7.53
N LEU A 49 -0.37 0.70 -8.34
CA LEU A 49 -1.84 0.67 -8.19
C LEU A 49 -2.48 2.07 -8.21
N GLY A 50 -1.94 2.99 -9.02
CA GLY A 50 -2.42 4.37 -9.13
C GLY A 50 -2.11 5.27 -7.91
N GLU A 51 -1.36 4.76 -6.93
CA GLU A 51 -0.93 5.50 -5.75
C GLU A 51 0.57 5.83 -5.84
N ARG A 52 0.92 7.03 -5.37
CA ARG A 52 2.33 7.47 -5.31
C ARG A 52 3.14 6.56 -4.39
N CYS A 53 4.25 6.04 -4.90
CA CYS A 53 5.18 5.22 -4.15
C CYS A 53 6.25 6.08 -3.47
N TYR A 54 6.55 5.76 -2.22
CA TYR A 54 7.58 6.42 -1.41
C TYR A 54 8.78 5.51 -1.20
N ALA A 55 9.99 6.08 -1.11
CA ALA A 55 11.20 5.29 -0.93
C ALA A 55 11.31 4.68 0.48
N GLY A 56 10.81 5.39 1.50
CA GLY A 56 10.73 4.91 2.87
C GLY A 56 9.52 5.47 3.62
N LEU A 57 9.24 4.90 4.79
CA LEU A 57 8.12 5.32 5.65
C LEU A 57 8.23 6.77 6.11
N LYS A 58 9.45 7.31 6.23
CA LYS A 58 9.71 8.69 6.65
C LYS A 58 9.38 9.73 5.58
N ASP A 59 9.23 9.29 4.33
CA ASP A 59 8.94 10.16 3.19
C ASP A 59 7.42 10.35 2.99
N ILE A 60 6.59 9.64 3.76
CA ILE A 60 5.14 9.75 3.73
C ILE A 60 4.72 11.03 4.49
N PRO A 61 3.95 11.93 3.87
CA PRO A 61 3.51 13.19 4.46
C PRO A 61 2.45 13.03 5.56
#